data_AF-A0A524MEV3-F1
#
_entry.id   AF-A0A524MEV3-F1
#
_cell.length_a   1.000
_cell.length_b   1.000
_cell.length_c   1.000
_cell.angle_alpha   90.00
_cell.angle_beta   90.00
_cell.angle_gamma   90.00
#
_symmetry.space_group_name_H-M   'P 1'
#
loop_
_entity.id
_entity.type
_entity.pdbx_description
1 polymer ?
#
loop_
_entity_poly.entity_id
_entity_poly.type
_entity_poly.pdbx_seq_one_letter_code
_entity_poly.pdbx_strand_id
1 'polypeptide(L)' 'VMSAGAYGMSMSSNYNSRPRAAEVMVDGDNIYLIQERESVEQLFANERILP' A
#
# COMPACT_ATOMS: atom_id res chain seq x y z
N VAL A 1 -12.52 5.08 9.69
CA VAL A 1 -12.98 3.67 9.70
C VAL A 1 -12.31 2.99 10.88
N MET A 2 -13.05 2.26 11.72
CA MET A 2 -12.48 1.51 12.86
C MET A 2 -12.45 0.01 12.54
N SER A 3 -11.72 -0.78 13.34
CA SER A 3 -11.62 -2.25 13.23
C SER A 3 -11.12 -2.77 11.87
N ALA A 4 -10.25 -2.02 11.21
CA ALA A 4 -9.68 -2.36 9.89
C ALA A 4 -8.29 -3.04 9.97
N GLY A 5 -7.82 -3.40 11.18
CA GLY A 5 -6.48 -3.96 11.39
C GLY A 5 -6.31 -5.41 10.93
N ALA A 6 -7.39 -6.15 10.76
CA ALA A 6 -7.39 -7.50 10.19
C ALA A 6 -8.15 -7.49 8.86
N TYR A 7 -7.64 -8.22 7.86
CA TYR A 7 -8.22 -8.33 6.52
C TYR A 7 -8.36 -7.01 5.73
N GLY A 8 -7.80 -5.90 6.23
CA GLY A 8 -7.74 -4.62 5.54
C GLY A 8 -6.67 -4.62 4.46
N MET A 9 -5.43 -4.25 4.81
CA MET A 9 -4.32 -4.15 3.85
C MET A 9 -4.04 -5.49 3.13
N SER A 10 -4.21 -6.62 3.82
CA SER A 10 -4.00 -7.94 3.22
C SER A 10 -4.94 -8.28 2.07
N MET A 11 -6.08 -7.60 1.96
CA MET A 11 -7.04 -7.73 0.85
C MET A 11 -7.08 -6.48 -0.05
N SER A 12 -6.21 -5.49 0.19
CA SER A 12 -6.11 -4.32 -0.66
C SER A 12 -5.57 -4.68 -2.05
N SER A 13 -5.97 -3.92 -3.06
CA SER A 13 -5.55 -4.13 -4.45
C SER A 13 -5.25 -2.81 -5.14
N ASN A 14 -4.65 -2.91 -6.32
CA ASN A 14 -4.42 -1.77 -7.21
C ASN A 14 -5.56 -1.54 -8.21
N TYR A 15 -6.77 -2.02 -7.90
CA TYR A 15 -7.94 -1.81 -8.76
C TYR A 15 -8.14 -0.31 -9.07
N ASN A 16 -8.45 -0.01 -10.33
CA ASN A 16 -8.46 1.34 -10.90
C ASN A 16 -7.10 2.06 -10.88
N SER A 17 -6.00 1.32 -10.98
CA SER A 17 -4.64 1.84 -10.99
C SER A 17 -4.34 2.76 -9.81
N ARG A 18 -4.86 2.40 -8.63
CA ARG A 18 -4.66 3.15 -7.39
C ARG A 18 -3.50 2.54 -6.61
N PRO A 19 -2.46 3.30 -6.28
CA PRO A 19 -1.40 2.80 -5.41
C PRO A 19 -1.94 2.48 -4.01
N ARG A 20 -1.47 1.37 -3.43
CA ARG A 20 -1.84 1.01 -2.06
C ARG A 20 -1.33 2.06 -1.06
N ALA A 21 -2.02 2.15 0.06
CA ALA A 21 -1.72 3.14 1.10
C ALA A 21 -0.41 2.79 1.82
N ALA A 22 0.21 3.81 2.42
CA ALA A 22 1.23 3.59 3.44
C ALA A 22 0.59 3.05 4.72
N GLU A 23 1.33 2.24 5.47
CA GLU A 23 0.98 1.81 6.82
C GLU A 23 1.99 2.34 7.83
N VAL A 24 1.48 2.85 8.95
CA VAL A 24 2.31 3.35 10.06
C VAL A 24 2.02 2.54 11.32
N MET A 25 3.06 2.30 12.10
CA MET A 25 2.97 1.75 13.45
C MET A 25 3.21 2.87 14.45
N VAL A 26 2.33 2.99 15.44
CA VAL A 26 2.50 3.93 16.56
C VAL A 26 2.89 3.12 17.79
N ASP A 27 3.99 3.51 18.44
CA ASP A 27 4.48 2.92 19.70
C ASP A 27 4.79 4.05 20.68
N GLY A 28 3.87 4.28 21.62
CA GLY A 28 3.87 5.46 22.48
C GLY A 28 3.81 6.75 21.66
N ASP A 29 4.82 7.61 21.83
CA ASP A 29 4.96 8.87 21.09
C ASP A 29 5.72 8.72 19.76
N ASN A 30 6.22 7.52 19.44
CA ASN A 30 6.99 7.27 18.24
C ASN A 30 6.09 6.77 17.10
N ILE A 31 6.37 7.22 15.89
CA ILE A 31 5.66 6.81 14.67
C ILE A 31 6.67 6.22 13.70
N TYR A 32 6.41 5.00 13.25
CA TYR A 32 7.27 4.27 12.31
C TYR A 32 6.51 4.02 11.01
N LEU A 33 7.11 4.38 9.88
CA LEU A 33 6.62 3.96 8.57
C LEU A 33 6.99 2.48 8.38
N ILE A 34 6.00 1.59 8.43
CA ILE A 34 6.23 0.14 8.33
C ILE A 34 5.95 -0.40 6.93
N GLN A 35 5.16 0.34 6.14
CA GLN A 35 4.98 0.08 4.73
C GLN A 35 4.86 1.39 3.97
N GLU A 36 5.73 1.60 2.99
CA GLU A 36 5.69 2.78 2.14
C GLU A 36 4.45 2.76 1.23
N ARG A 37 3.95 3.95 0.90
CA ARG A 37 2.93 4.11 -0.13
C ARG A 37 3.54 3.71 -1.47
N GLU A 38 2.82 2.91 -2.24
CA GLU A 38 3.24 2.61 -3.62
C GLU A 38 3.24 3.87 -4.48
N SER A 39 4.21 3.95 -5.39
CA SER A 39 4.23 4.91 -6.49
C SER A 39 3.38 4.43 -7.66
N VAL A 40 3.03 5.32 -8.58
CA VAL A 40 2.27 4.95 -9.78
C VAL A 40 3.13 4.09 -10.71
N GLU A 41 4.43 4.38 -10.77
CA GLU A 41 5.41 3.67 -11.60
C GLU A 41 5.53 2.20 -11.17
N GLN A 42 5.48 1.94 -9.86
CA GLN A 42 5.52 0.59 -9.31
C GLN A 42 4.34 -0.28 -9.76
N LEU A 43 3.19 0.31 -10.11
CA LEU A 43 2.02 -0.44 -10.57
C LEU A 43 2.31 -1.21 -11.87
N PHE A 44 3.15 -0.63 -12.73
CA PHE A 44 3.44 -1.15 -14.06
C PHE A 44 4.88 -1.68 -14.17
N ALA A 45 5.61 -1.77 -13.06
CA ALA A 45 7.04 -2.11 -13.05
C ALA A 45 7.36 -3.50 -13.67
N ASN A 46 6.37 -4.39 -13.68
CA ASN A 46 6.48 -5.74 -14.23
C ASN A 46 5.83 -5.89 -15.62
N GLU A 47 5.32 -4.81 -16.21
CA GLU A 47 4.70 -4.83 -17.53
C GLU A 47 5.74 -4.57 -18.65
N ARG A 48 5.47 -5.12 -19.84
CA ARG A 48 6.28 -4.94 -21.04
C ARG A 48 5.33 -4.83 -22.24
N ILE A 49 5.63 -3.93 -23.17
CA ILE A 49 4.98 -3.92 -24.47
C ILE A 49 5.54 -5.05 -25.35
N LEU A 50 4.75 -5.52 -26.33
CA LEU A 50 5.24 -6.42 -27.37
C LEU A 50 6.29 -5.69 -28.24
N PRO A 51 7.22 -6.43 -28.86
CA PRO A 51 8.15 -5.86 -29.83
C PRO A 51 7.43 -5.27 -31.04
#